data_AF-A0A5K1AY92-F1
#
_entry.id   AF-A0A5K1AY92-F1
#
_cell.length_a   1.000
_cell.length_b   1.000
_cell.length_c   1.000
_cell.angle_alpha   90.00
_cell.angle_beta   90.00
_cell.angle_gamma   90.00
#
_symmetry.space_group_name_H-M   'P 1'
#
loop_
_entity.id
_entity.type
_entity.pdbx_description
1 polymer ?
#
loop_
_entity_poly.entity_id
_entity_poly.type
_entity_poly.pdbx_seq_one_letter_code
_entity_poly.pdbx_strand_id
1 'polypeptide(L)' 'ENNPHCGIDCNDVGTNDMREQDVFETLIGKQQQILLATQVVKMILKIDDVISPSDY' A
#
# COMPACT_ATOMS: atom_id res chain seq x y z
N GLU A 1 -12.98 11.26 -16.74
CA GLU A 1 -12.12 11.01 -15.56
C GLU A 1 -10.65 11.11 -15.98
N ASN A 2 -10.05 12.30 -15.90
CA ASN A 2 -8.65 12.55 -16.32
C ASN A 2 -7.83 13.20 -15.19
N ASN A 3 -8.30 13.10 -13.95
CA ASN A 3 -7.64 13.70 -12.80
C ASN A 3 -6.77 12.66 -12.08
N PRO A 4 -5.42 12.75 -12.14
CA PRO A 4 -4.53 11.82 -11.44
C PRO A 4 -4.55 12.00 -9.91
N HIS A 5 -5.24 13.02 -9.40
CA HIS A 5 -5.37 13.31 -7.96
C HIS A 5 -6.68 12.80 -7.36
N CYS A 6 -7.50 12.10 -8.15
CA CYS A 6 -8.72 11.48 -7.67
C CYS A 6 -8.36 10.36 -6.67
N GLY A 7 -8.81 10.50 -5.43
CA GLY A 7 -8.68 9.52 -4.37
C GLY A 7 -10.05 9.11 -3.83
N ILE A 8 -10.07 8.72 -2.56
CA ILE A 8 -11.29 8.37 -1.83
C ILE A 8 -11.56 9.48 -0.83
N ASP A 9 -12.79 9.99 -0.81
CA ASP A 9 -13.24 10.88 0.25
C ASP A 9 -13.47 10.09 1.54
N CYS A 10 -12.48 10.12 2.43
CA CYS A 10 -12.58 9.50 3.76
C CYS A 10 -13.11 10.46 4.83
N ASN A 11 -13.32 11.74 4.49
CA ASN A 11 -13.77 12.78 5.42
C ASN A 11 -15.23 13.20 5.15
N ASP A 12 -15.89 12.59 4.16
CA ASP A 12 -17.26 12.89 3.71
C ASP A 12 -17.50 14.39 3.40
N VAL A 13 -16.50 15.04 2.81
CA VAL A 13 -16.53 16.47 2.45
C VAL A 13 -17.14 16.74 1.07
N GLY A 14 -17.41 15.70 0.27
CA GLY A 14 -18.12 15.78 -1.00
C GLY A 14 -17.23 16.01 -2.24
N THR A 15 -15.90 15.91 -2.10
CA THR A 15 -14.94 15.94 -3.21
C THR A 15 -13.98 14.77 -3.10
N ASN A 16 -13.59 14.14 -4.21
CA ASN A 16 -12.59 13.07 -4.22
C ASN A 16 -11.19 13.57 -4.62
N ASP A 17 -10.98 14.87 -4.88
CA ASP A 17 -9.64 15.37 -5.23
C ASP A 17 -8.77 15.47 -3.96
N MET A 18 -7.72 14.65 -3.89
CA MET A 18 -6.83 14.59 -2.74
C MET A 18 -6.08 15.90 -2.49
N ARG A 19 -5.88 16.75 -3.52
CA ARG A 19 -5.24 18.05 -3.34
C ARG A 19 -6.20 19.06 -2.72
N GLU A 20 -7.49 19.03 -3.08
CA GLU A 20 -8.50 19.88 -2.44
C GLU A 20 -8.72 19.49 -0.98
N GLN A 21 -8.53 18.20 -0.65
CA GLN A 21 -8.59 17.71 0.72
C GLN A 21 -7.27 17.85 1.51
N ASP A 22 -6.22 18.46 0.95
CA ASP A 22 -4.88 18.56 1.53
C ASP A 22 -4.25 17.20 1.95
N VAL A 23 -4.62 16.12 1.27
CA VAL A 23 -4.09 14.78 1.52
C VAL A 23 -2.87 14.53 0.63
N PHE A 24 -1.68 14.68 1.21
CA PHE A 24 -0.40 14.53 0.52
C PHE A 24 0.47 13.43 1.11
N GLU A 25 1.28 12.82 0.26
CA GLU A 25 2.35 11.93 0.66
C GLU A 25 3.59 12.17 -0.20
N THR A 26 4.79 11.95 0.37
CA THR A 26 6.03 12.12 -0.37
C THR A 26 6.19 11.03 -1.44
N LEU A 27 6.75 11.40 -2.60
CA LEU A 27 7.07 10.45 -3.66
C LEU A 27 7.99 9.33 -3.17
N ILE A 28 8.99 9.68 -2.33
CA ILE A 28 9.95 8.72 -1.75
C ILE A 28 9.21 7.71 -0.86
N GLY A 29 8.27 8.16 -0.03
CA GLY A 29 7.47 7.28 0.82
C GLY A 29 6.68 6.25 0.01
N LYS A 30 6.00 6.68 -1.05
CA LYS A 30 5.28 5.77 -1.98
C LYS A 30 6.21 4.77 -2.66
N GLN A 31 7.39 5.21 -3.12
CA GLN A 31 8.38 4.31 -3.73
C GLN A 31 8.87 3.25 -2.73
N GLN A 32 9.15 3.65 -1.50
CA GLN A 32 9.60 2.74 -0.45
C GLN A 32 8.51 1.72 -0.08
N GLN A 33 7.24 2.12 0.01
CA GLN A 33 6.13 1.20 0.29
C GLN A 33 6.05 0.06 -0.74
N ILE A 34 6.14 0.40 -2.05
CA ILE A 34 6.10 -0.60 -3.13
C ILE A 34 7.34 -1.50 -3.08
N LEU A 35 8.52 -0.92 -2.84
CA LEU A 35 9.78 -1.67 -2.73
C LEU A 35 9.74 -2.68 -1.59
N LEU A 36 9.30 -2.24 -0.40
CA LEU A 36 9.22 -3.07 0.81
C LEU A 36 8.18 -4.18 0.66
N ALA A 37 6.99 -3.87 0.12
CA ALA A 37 5.97 -4.88 -0.16
C ALA A 37 6.51 -5.98 -1.10
N THR A 38 7.20 -5.56 -2.17
CA THR A 38 7.85 -6.49 -3.12
C THR A 38 8.92 -7.33 -2.42
N GLN A 39 9.72 -6.73 -1.53
CA GLN A 39 10.74 -7.44 -0.78
C GLN A 39 10.13 -8.52 0.13
N VAL A 40 9.05 -8.20 0.85
CA VAL A 40 8.34 -9.16 1.70
C VAL A 40 7.82 -10.33 0.88
N VAL A 41 7.14 -10.06 -0.25
CA VAL A 41 6.62 -11.12 -1.13
C VAL A 41 7.75 -12.01 -1.67
N LYS A 42 8.89 -11.41 -2.07
CA LYS A 42 10.07 -12.19 -2.48
C LYS A 42 10.60 -13.10 -1.39
N MET A 43 10.53 -12.69 -0.12
CA MET A 43 10.94 -13.55 1.00
C MET A 43 9.96 -14.70 1.20
N ILE A 44 8.64 -14.43 1.14
CA ILE A 44 7.60 -15.46 1.25
C ILE A 44 7.72 -16.50 0.15
N LEU A 45 7.88 -16.08 -1.11
CA LEU A 45 8.00 -16.99 -2.26
C LEU A 45 9.30 -17.82 -2.26
N LYS A 46 10.29 -17.43 -1.46
CA LYS A 46 11.54 -18.19 -1.27
C LYS A 46 11.42 -19.27 -0.20
N ILE A 47 10.35 -19.30 0.57
CA ILE A 47 10.11 -20.35 1.56
C ILE A 47 9.78 -21.63 0.80
N ASP A 48 10.60 -22.65 0.99
CA ASP A 48 10.47 -23.98 0.40
C ASP A 48 10.01 -25.04 1.41
N ASP A 49 10.13 -24.76 2.71
CA ASP A 49 9.66 -25.64 3.79
C ASP A 49 8.95 -24.86 4.90
N VAL A 50 7.90 -25.48 5.47
CA VAL A 50 7.12 -24.96 6.59
C VAL A 50 7.10 -26.02 7.70
N ILE A 51 7.82 -25.76 8.77
CA ILE A 51 7.85 -26.63 9.95
C ILE A 51 6.66 -26.29 10.84
N SER A 52 5.71 -27.21 11.00
CA SER A 52 4.62 -27.12 11.98
C SER A 52 4.96 -27.91 13.26
N PRO A 53 4.52 -27.48 14.45
CA PRO A 53 4.62 -28.31 15.66
C PRO A 53 3.93 -29.65 15.42
N SER A 54 4.52 -30.75 15.90
CA SER A 54 3.87 -32.06 15.87
C SER A 54 2.62 -32.00 16.74
N ASP A 55 1.44 -32.23 16.15
CA ASP A 55 0.22 -32.46 16.92
C ASP A 55 0.41 -33.77 17.72
N TYR A 56 0.55 -33.65 19.05
CA TYR A 56 0.65 -34.75 20.01
C TYR A 56 -0.72 -35.06 20.62
#